data_AF-A0A5B7HCB7-F1
#
_entry.id   AF-A0A5B7HCB7-F1
#
_cell.length_a   1.000
_cell.length_b   1.000
_cell.length_c   1.000
_cell.angle_alpha   90.00
_cell.angle_beta   90.00
_cell.angle_gamma   90.00
#
_symmetry.space_group_name_H-M   'P 1'
#
loop_
_entity.id
_entity.type
_entity.pdbx_description
1 polymer ?
#
loop_
_entity_poly.entity_id
_entity_poly.type
_entity_poly.pdbx_seq_one_letter_code
_entity_poly.pdbx_strand_id
1 'polypeptide(L)'
;MEVISPEGLRQDGRTALCLRDISCRLGLYERPNGSAYIEMGNTKVLAAVYGPREVLSRHIYYSMHCITEILFRGCLTCISGPYCII
;
A
#
# COMPACT_ATOMS: atom_id res chain seq x y z
N MET A 1 10.93 7.92 -28.56
CA MET A 1 9.81 8.18 -27.64
C MET A 1 10.23 9.35 -26.77
N GLU A 2 9.58 10.50 -26.92
CA GLU A 2 9.88 11.68 -26.12
C GLU A 2 9.28 11.52 -24.72
N VAL A 3 10.09 11.76 -23.69
CA VAL A 3 9.69 11.57 -22.28
C VAL A 3 9.00 12.83 -21.75
N ILE A 4 9.38 13.98 -22.29
CA ILE A 4 8.83 15.30 -21.98
C ILE A 4 8.56 16.01 -23.32
N SER A 5 7.34 16.52 -23.47
CA SER A 5 6.93 17.36 -24.60
C SER A 5 7.64 18.73 -24.53
N PRO A 6 7.81 19.46 -25.64
CA PRO A 6 8.39 20.81 -25.63
C PRO A 6 7.59 21.80 -24.77
N GLU A 7 6.30 21.52 -24.51
CA GLU A 7 5.44 22.26 -23.58
C GLU A 7 5.71 21.91 -22.09
N GLY A 8 6.65 21.02 -21.80
CA GLY A 8 7.05 20.61 -20.45
C GLY A 8 6.11 19.59 -19.79
N LEU A 9 5.18 18.99 -20.54
CA LEU A 9 4.23 18.00 -20.05
C LEU A 9 4.80 16.58 -20.17
N ARG A 10 4.50 15.76 -19.16
CA ARG A 10 4.80 14.31 -19.17
C ARG A 10 3.78 13.57 -20.05
N GLN A 11 4.03 12.28 -20.31
CA GLN A 11 3.12 11.42 -21.09
C GLN A 11 1.70 11.33 -20.50
N ASP A 12 1.54 11.50 -19.18
CA ASP A 12 0.24 11.52 -18.50
C ASP A 12 -0.50 12.88 -18.63
N GLY A 13 0.09 13.89 -19.28
CA GLY A 13 -0.45 15.25 -19.36
C GLY A 13 -0.27 16.10 -18.09
N ARG A 14 0.47 15.61 -17.08
CA ARG A 14 0.78 16.34 -15.84
C ARG A 14 2.05 17.18 -15.98
N THR A 15 2.12 18.29 -15.25
CA THR A 15 3.34 19.09 -15.07
C THR A 15 4.30 18.42 -14.08
N ALA A 16 5.58 18.81 -14.08
CA ALA A 16 6.61 18.22 -13.22
C ALA A 16 6.31 18.35 -11.71
N LEU A 17 5.52 19.35 -11.30
CA LEU A 17 5.20 19.63 -9.90
C LEU A 17 3.85 19.03 -9.46
N CYS A 18 3.04 18.52 -10.40
CA CYS A 18 1.71 18.01 -10.09
C CYS A 18 1.79 16.51 -9.76
N LEU A 19 1.30 16.14 -8.58
CA LEU A 19 1.22 14.75 -8.14
C LEU A 19 0.07 14.01 -8.84
N ARG A 20 0.10 12.67 -8.78
CA ARG A 20 -1.08 11.88 -9.16
C ARG A 20 -2.17 12.08 -8.12
N ASP A 21 -3.42 11.83 -8.52
CA ASP A 21 -4.52 11.83 -7.58
C ASP A 21 -4.33 10.74 -6.52
N ILE A 22 -4.53 11.09 -5.25
CA ILE A 22 -4.33 10.23 -4.09
C ILE A 22 -5.67 10.10 -3.36
N SER A 23 -6.21 8.89 -3.34
CA SER A 23 -7.41 8.56 -2.58
C SER A 23 -7.04 7.63 -1.42
N CYS A 24 -7.61 7.86 -0.24
CA CYS A 24 -7.38 7.03 0.94
C CYS A 24 -8.72 6.66 1.57
N ARG A 25 -8.86 5.39 1.95
CA ARG A 25 -10.01 4.86 2.68
C ARG A 25 -9.52 4.05 3.87
N LEU A 26 -10.08 4.34 5.04
CA LEU A 26 -9.75 3.68 6.30
C LEU A 26 -10.88 2.71 6.68
N GLY A 27 -10.55 1.60 7.32
CA GLY A 27 -11.54 0.66 7.85
C GLY A 27 -12.27 -0.16 6.79
N LEU A 28 -11.58 -0.57 5.70
CA LEU A 28 -12.19 -1.40 4.65
C LEU A 28 -12.61 -2.79 5.13
N TYR A 29 -11.89 -3.35 6.09
CA TYR A 29 -12.14 -4.67 6.63
C TYR A 29 -12.39 -4.62 8.13
N GLU A 30 -13.38 -5.41 8.57
CA GLU A 30 -13.75 -5.58 9.99
C GLU A 30 -12.88 -6.61 10.72
N ARG A 31 -12.23 -7.52 9.99
CA ARG A 31 -11.39 -8.59 10.58
C ARG A 31 -10.09 -8.08 11.22
N PRO A 32 -9.23 -7.30 10.53
CA PRO A 32 -8.03 -6.74 11.15
C PRO A 32 -8.38 -5.58 12.09
N ASN A 33 -7.54 -5.34 13.09
CA ASN A 33 -7.73 -4.21 14.02
C ASN A 33 -7.61 -2.86 13.31
N GLY A 34 -6.81 -2.78 12.25
CA GLY A 34 -6.72 -1.64 11.37
C GLY A 34 -6.61 -2.07 9.92
N SER A 35 -7.29 -1.38 9.02
CA SER A 35 -7.11 -1.54 7.58
C SER A 35 -7.10 -0.19 6.90
N ALA A 36 -6.24 -0.06 5.88
CA ALA A 36 -6.12 1.14 5.07
C ALA A 36 -5.98 0.75 3.61
N TYR A 37 -6.65 1.49 2.74
CA TYR A 37 -6.58 1.36 1.29
C TYR A 37 -6.19 2.69 0.69
N ILE A 38 -5.16 2.68 -0.16
CA ILE A 38 -4.61 3.87 -0.79
C ILE A 38 -4.53 3.63 -2.30
N GLU A 39 -5.04 4.59 -3.07
CA GLU A 39 -4.86 4.63 -4.52
C GLU A 39 -4.06 5.87 -4.90
N MET A 40 -3.04 5.69 -5.72
CA MET A 40 -2.22 6.75 -6.29
C MET A 40 -2.18 6.59 -7.82
N GLY A 41 -3.18 7.14 -8.51
CA GLY A 41 -3.45 6.84 -9.91
C GLY A 41 -3.68 5.34 -10.11
N ASN A 42 -2.81 4.68 -10.88
CA ASN A 42 -2.94 3.24 -11.17
C ASN A 42 -2.34 2.34 -10.08
N THR A 43 -1.63 2.92 -9.11
CA THR A 43 -1.03 2.16 -8.00
C THR A 43 -2.06 2.02 -6.89
N LYS A 44 -2.41 0.77 -6.55
CA LYS A 44 -3.37 0.45 -5.49
C LYS A 44 -2.67 -0.37 -4.42
N VAL A 45 -2.78 0.07 -3.18
CA VAL A 45 -2.14 -0.57 -2.02
C VAL A 45 -3.20 -0.77 -0.95
N LEU A 46 -3.20 -1.97 -0.40
CA LEU A 46 -4.01 -2.33 0.75
C LEU A 46 -3.05 -2.66 1.88
N ALA A 47 -3.41 -2.30 3.11
CA ALA A 47 -2.64 -2.60 4.30
C ALA A 47 -3.60 -3.06 5.39
N ALA A 48 -3.24 -4.13 6.08
CA ALA A 48 -3.98 -4.64 7.23
C ALA A 48 -3.02 -4.82 8.40
N VAL A 49 -3.34 -4.15 9.51
CA VAL A 49 -2.65 -4.30 10.78
C VAL A 49 -3.49 -5.20 11.65
N TYR A 50 -2.88 -6.30 12.05
CA TYR A 50 -3.41 -7.10 13.12
C TYR A 50 -2.63 -6.77 14.37
N GLY A 51 -3.36 -6.48 15.43
CA GLY A 51 -2.84 -5.85 16.63
C GLY A 51 -1.76 -6.64 17.36
N PRO A 52 -1.27 -6.11 18.49
CA PRO A 52 -0.32 -6.82 19.33
C PRO A 52 -0.94 -8.15 19.77
N ARG A 53 -0.25 -9.24 19.45
CA ARG A 53 -0.64 -10.60 19.82
C ARG A 53 0.45 -11.19 20.68
N GLU A 54 0.06 -12.08 21.57
CA GLU A 54 1.03 -12.82 22.35
C GLU A 54 1.89 -13.72 21.44
N VAL A 55 3.19 -13.65 21.66
CA VAL A 55 4.18 -14.40 20.88
C VAL A 55 4.13 -15.86 21.31
N LEU A 56 3.81 -16.78 20.39
CA LEU A 56 3.71 -18.21 20.69
C LEU A 56 5.08 -18.85 20.98
N SER A 57 6.16 -18.27 20.44
CA SER A 57 7.52 -18.79 20.56
C SER A 57 8.31 -18.04 21.63
N ARG A 58 8.76 -18.76 22.68
CA ARG A 58 9.54 -18.19 23.80
C ARG A 58 10.91 -17.63 23.39
N HIS A 59 11.49 -18.10 22.29
CA HIS A 59 12.81 -17.66 21.81
C HIS A 59 12.83 -16.25 21.23
N ILE A 60 11.67 -15.69 20.88
CA ILE A 60 11.53 -14.38 20.25
C ILE A 60 11.00 -13.34 21.26
N TYR A 61 10.97 -13.68 22.54
CA TYR A 61 10.38 -12.83 23.57
C TYR A 61 11.37 -11.75 24.01
N TYR A 62 11.15 -10.51 23.57
CA TYR A 62 11.88 -9.35 24.08
C TYR A 62 11.00 -8.59 25.08
N SER A 63 11.50 -8.43 26.30
CA SER A 63 10.75 -7.81 27.42
C SER A 63 10.43 -6.31 27.20
N MET A 64 11.18 -5.62 26.34
CA MET A 64 11.15 -4.16 26.22
C MET A 64 10.62 -3.64 24.87
N HIS A 65 10.42 -4.51 23.87
CA HIS A 65 10.06 -4.08 22.51
C HIS A 65 9.02 -5.00 21.88
N CYS A 66 8.12 -4.43 21.09
CA CYS A 66 7.21 -5.20 20.24
C CYS A 66 7.93 -5.64 18.96
N ILE A 67 7.59 -6.83 18.49
CA ILE A 67 8.06 -7.32 17.19
C ILE A 67 7.01 -6.96 16.14
N THR A 68 7.46 -6.33 15.07
CA THR A 68 6.62 -6.01 13.92
C THR A 68 7.02 -6.88 12.73
N GLU A 69 6.10 -7.74 12.31
CA GLU A 69 6.27 -8.53 11.08
C GLU A 69 5.58 -7.81 9.92
N ILE A 70 6.35 -7.51 8.87
CA ILE A 70 5.85 -6.87 7.66
C ILE A 70 5.91 -7.90 6.53
N LEU A 71 4.76 -8.24 5.97
CA LEU A 71 4.65 -9.13 4.83
C LEU A 71 4.14 -8.33 3.63
N PHE A 72 4.95 -8.27 2.58
CA PHE A 72 4.53 -7.67 1.30
C PHE A 72 4.07 -8.78 0.36
N ARG A 73 2.83 -8.70 -0.13
CA ARG A 73 2.34 -9.61 -1.17
C ARG A 73 2.09 -8.88 -2.48
N GLY A 74 2.88 -9.17 -3.50
CA GLY A 74 2.57 -8.74 -4.87
C GLY A 74 1.51 -9.64 -5.48
N CYS A 75 0.41 -9.09 -5.96
CA CYS A 75 -0.58 -9.86 -6.71
C CYS A 75 -0.22 -9.86 -8.21
N LEU A 76 0.07 -11.04 -8.77
CA LEU A 76 0.51 -11.23 -10.15
C LEU A 76 -0.62 -11.02 -11.19
N THR A 77 -1.89 -11.01 -10.75
CA THR A 77 -3.07 -10.90 -11.62
C THR A 77 -3.63 -9.48 -11.74
N CYS A 78 -2.93 -8.45 -11.26
CA CYS A 78 -3.42 -7.06 -11.22
C CYS A 78 -3.56 -6.37 -12.62
N ILE A 79 -3.64 -7.15 -13.71
CA ILE A 79 -4.00 -6.67 -15.05
C ILE A 79 -5.54 -6.72 -15.25
N SER A 80 -6.31 -7.47 -14.45
CA SER A 80 -7.75 -7.65 -14.71
C SER A 80 -8.70 -7.80 -13.51
N GLY A 81 -8.22 -7.70 -12.26
CA GLY A 81 -9.05 -7.90 -11.05
C GLY A 81 -9.18 -6.66 -10.14
N PRO A 82 -10.34 -6.40 -9.50
CA PRO A 82 -10.57 -5.21 -8.68
C PRO A 82 -9.93 -5.22 -7.27
N TYR A 83 -9.33 -6.34 -6.83
CA TYR A 83 -8.81 -6.47 -5.46
C TYR A 83 -7.34 -6.91 -5.46
N CYS A 84 -6.42 -5.93 -5.49
CA CYS A 84 -5.00 -6.15 -5.26
C CYS A 84 -4.78 -6.05 -3.73
N ILE A 85 -4.50 -7.16 -3.06
CA ILE A 85 -4.16 -7.21 -1.61
C ILE A 85 -2.65 -7.29 -1.52
N ILE A 86 -2.03 -6.23 -0.98
CA ILE A 86 -0.64 -6.26 -0.52
C ILE A 86 -0.63 -6.49 0.98
#